data_AF-A0A662I049-F1
#
_entry.id   AF-A0A662I049-F1
#
_cell.length_a   1.000
_cell.length_b   1.000
_cell.length_c   1.000
_cell.angle_alpha   90.00
_cell.angle_beta   90.00
_cell.angle_gamma   90.00
#
_symmetry.space_group_name_H-M   'P 1'
#
loop_
_entity.id
_entity.type
_entity.pdbx_description
1 polymer ?
#
loop_
_entity_poly.entity_id
_entity_poly.type
_entity_poly.pdbx_seq_one_letter_code
_entity_poly.pdbx_strand_id
1 'polypeptide(L)'
;METLKLMEAIVSTVTVLAFIASIFFSPIFFAVTAIPGLAYLIYVWRKDRIEREPLFMVFAVFSYGFIVSTLVSLIAETSLGELAEPVMTIPVVEELAKFIGVYLVSMRRTVFNELDDGIVYGAASGLGFATLEAIIYAFQEPFVFIGLLRAISSTLVHAASSAVFGYFYAVSVFYKRKWSSLEGFLVACFLHSLHNALIKFGLALLIIPLDMAAFIIVVRKLK
;
A
#
# COMPACT_ATOMS: atom_id res chain seq x y z
N MET A 1 -15.41 16.46 12.49
CA MET A 1 -15.70 16.48 11.03
C MET A 1 -14.79 17.45 10.29
N GLU A 2 -14.46 18.62 10.85
CA GLU A 2 -13.57 19.61 10.23
C GLU A 2 -12.09 19.19 10.16
N THR A 3 -11.59 18.52 11.20
CA THR A 3 -10.20 18.01 11.24
C THR A 3 -9.91 16.99 10.15
N LEU A 4 -10.86 16.10 9.85
CA LEU A 4 -10.71 15.11 8.77
C LEU A 4 -10.74 15.77 7.38
N LYS A 5 -11.62 16.76 7.16
CA LYS A 5 -11.67 17.52 5.89
C LYS A 5 -10.40 18.34 5.65
N LEU A 6 -9.84 18.93 6.72
CA LEU A 6 -8.58 19.66 6.64
C LEU A 6 -7.42 18.72 6.33
N MET A 7 -7.36 17.56 7.00
CA MET A 7 -6.34 16.56 6.75
C MET A 7 -6.44 15.98 5.33
N GLU A 8 -7.66 15.73 4.84
CA GLU A 8 -7.95 15.32 3.45
C GLU A 8 -7.46 16.34 2.43
N ALA A 9 -7.74 17.64 2.65
CA ALA A 9 -7.31 18.72 1.77
C ALA A 9 -5.79 18.86 1.76
N ILE A 10 -5.13 18.76 2.92
CA ILE A 10 -3.67 18.87 3.05
C ILE A 10 -2.99 17.69 2.37
N VAL A 11 -3.40 16.45 2.66
CA VAL A 11 -2.81 15.25 2.07
C VAL A 11 -2.97 15.30 0.55
N SER A 12 -4.17 15.60 0.04
CA SER A 12 -4.41 15.69 -1.40
C SER A 12 -3.56 16.79 -2.07
N THR A 13 -3.42 17.95 -1.43
CA THR A 13 -2.62 19.08 -1.96
C THR A 13 -1.12 18.74 -1.98
N VAL A 14 -0.60 18.14 -0.92
CA VAL A 14 0.81 17.71 -0.87
C VAL A 14 1.07 16.60 -1.89
N THR A 15 0.13 15.69 -2.13
CA THR A 15 0.26 14.66 -3.19
C THR A 15 0.41 15.31 -4.55
N VAL A 16 -0.45 16.28 -4.85
CA VAL A 16 -0.42 17.01 -6.13
C VAL A 16 0.90 17.76 -6.29
N LEU A 17 1.44 18.39 -5.24
CA LEU A 17 2.70 19.13 -5.32
C LEU A 17 3.92 18.22 -5.49
N ALA A 18 4.01 17.11 -4.75
CA ALA A 18 5.09 16.13 -4.90
C ALA A 18 5.05 15.47 -6.29
N PHE A 19 3.85 15.13 -6.76
CA PHE A 19 3.58 14.62 -8.10
C PHE A 19 4.01 15.60 -9.21
N ILE A 20 3.71 16.88 -9.04
CA ILE A 20 4.11 17.94 -9.98
C ILE A 20 5.63 18.11 -10.00
N ALA A 21 6.29 18.13 -8.85
CA ALA A 21 7.74 18.29 -8.77
C ALA A 21 8.49 17.17 -9.49
N SER A 22 8.05 15.91 -9.34
CA SER A 22 8.68 14.75 -10.01
C SER A 22 8.48 14.72 -11.52
N ILE A 23 7.40 15.31 -12.05
CA ILE A 23 7.15 15.42 -13.49
C ILE A 23 8.21 16.27 -14.19
N PHE A 24 8.72 17.32 -13.54
CA PHE A 24 9.64 18.27 -14.18
C PHE A 24 11.08 17.74 -14.33
N PHE A 25 11.51 16.79 -13.52
CA PHE A 25 12.88 16.26 -13.58
C PHE A 25 13.00 15.06 -14.53
N SER A 26 11.96 14.22 -14.66
CA SER A 26 12.03 13.00 -15.48
C SER A 26 10.62 12.43 -15.80
N PRO A 27 9.84 13.06 -16.69
CA PRO A 27 8.41 12.78 -16.86
C PRO A 27 8.10 11.35 -17.33
N ILE A 28 8.97 10.78 -18.17
CA ILE A 28 8.82 9.40 -18.66
C ILE A 28 9.02 8.41 -17.52
N PHE A 29 10.06 8.59 -16.71
CA PHE A 29 10.37 7.65 -15.62
C PHE A 29 9.31 7.71 -14.53
N PHE A 30 8.89 8.92 -14.17
CA PHE A 30 7.78 9.12 -13.27
C PHE A 30 6.50 8.42 -13.75
N ALA A 31 6.16 8.58 -15.03
CA ALA A 31 4.98 7.91 -15.60
C ALA A 31 5.09 6.39 -15.51
N VAL A 32 6.23 5.81 -15.90
CA VAL A 32 6.40 4.35 -15.92
C VAL A 32 6.41 3.75 -14.50
N THR A 33 6.89 4.46 -13.49
CA THR A 33 6.83 3.98 -12.08
C THR A 33 5.49 4.23 -11.41
N ALA A 34 4.77 5.30 -11.77
CA ALA A 34 3.51 5.67 -11.13
C ALA A 34 2.28 4.97 -11.73
N ILE A 35 2.26 4.78 -13.05
CA ILE A 35 1.12 4.23 -13.78
C ILE A 35 0.74 2.82 -13.29
N PRO A 36 1.67 1.87 -13.03
CA PRO A 36 1.30 0.56 -12.54
C PRO A 36 0.50 0.59 -11.23
N GLY A 37 0.92 1.39 -10.25
CA GLY A 37 0.21 1.55 -8.97
C GLY A 37 -1.22 2.09 -9.15
N LEU A 38 -1.38 3.11 -10.01
CA LEU A 38 -2.71 3.64 -10.36
C LEU A 38 -3.55 2.65 -11.15
N ALA A 39 -2.95 1.91 -12.08
CA ALA A 39 -3.64 0.90 -12.88
C ALA A 39 -4.18 -0.23 -11.99
N TYR A 40 -3.38 -0.71 -11.04
CA TYR A 40 -3.82 -1.69 -10.05
C TYR A 40 -4.88 -1.13 -9.11
N LEU A 41 -4.79 0.14 -8.71
CA LEU A 41 -5.83 0.79 -7.89
C LEU A 41 -7.18 0.78 -8.60
N ILE A 42 -7.19 1.22 -9.86
CA ILE A 42 -8.40 1.23 -10.68
C ILE A 42 -8.89 -0.20 -10.95
N TYR A 43 -7.99 -1.18 -11.09
CA TYR A 43 -8.36 -2.58 -11.23
C TYR A 43 -9.08 -3.11 -9.98
N VAL A 44 -8.52 -2.89 -8.79
CA VAL A 44 -9.14 -3.31 -7.51
C VAL A 44 -10.49 -2.63 -7.32
N TRP A 45 -10.56 -1.30 -7.53
CA TRP A 45 -11.81 -0.55 -7.42
C TRP A 45 -12.89 -1.01 -8.41
N ARG A 46 -12.51 -1.37 -9.64
CA ARG A 46 -13.46 -1.93 -10.63
C ARG A 46 -13.89 -3.35 -10.30
N LYS A 47 -13.06 -4.09 -9.56
CA LYS A 47 -13.32 -5.49 -9.22
C LYS A 47 -14.42 -5.62 -8.19
N ASP A 48 -14.50 -4.67 -7.26
CA ASP A 48 -15.64 -4.46 -6.39
C ASP A 48 -16.87 -4.05 -7.23
N ARG A 49 -17.91 -4.91 -7.22
CA ARG A 49 -19.08 -4.80 -8.11
C ARG A 49 -20.39 -4.57 -7.36
N ILE A 50 -20.46 -4.96 -6.08
CA ILE A 50 -21.70 -4.94 -5.32
C ILE A 50 -21.88 -3.56 -4.67
N GLU A 51 -21.00 -3.16 -3.76
CA GLU A 51 -21.08 -1.90 -3.02
C GLU A 51 -19.82 -1.06 -3.29
N ARG A 52 -19.68 -0.61 -4.54
CA ARG A 52 -18.44 0.02 -4.96
C ARG A 52 -18.10 1.27 -4.15
N GLU A 53 -16.90 1.25 -3.56
CA GLU A 53 -16.44 2.35 -2.72
C GLU A 53 -16.31 3.70 -3.46
N PRO A 54 -16.60 4.84 -2.78
CA PRO A 54 -16.44 6.15 -3.38
C PRO A 54 -14.99 6.38 -3.80
N LEU A 55 -14.78 6.66 -5.09
CA LEU A 55 -13.43 6.74 -5.67
C LEU A 55 -12.54 7.78 -4.95
N PHE A 56 -13.11 8.87 -4.44
CA PHE A 56 -12.36 9.88 -3.68
C PHE A 56 -11.82 9.35 -2.35
N MET A 57 -12.54 8.44 -1.67
CA MET A 57 -12.05 7.82 -0.43
C MET A 57 -10.93 6.84 -0.74
N VAL A 58 -11.08 6.05 -1.81
CA VAL A 58 -10.04 5.14 -2.29
C VAL A 58 -8.76 5.91 -2.62
N PHE A 59 -8.88 7.04 -3.32
CA PHE A 59 -7.75 7.93 -3.58
C PHE A 59 -7.19 8.61 -2.33
N ALA A 60 -8.02 8.94 -1.34
CA ALA A 60 -7.55 9.50 -0.07
C ALA A 60 -6.67 8.49 0.69
N VAL A 61 -7.09 7.22 0.75
CA VAL A 61 -6.29 6.15 1.38
C VAL A 61 -5.03 5.83 0.57
N PHE A 62 -5.13 5.81 -0.76
CA PHE A 62 -3.95 5.73 -1.62
C PHE A 62 -2.96 6.86 -1.34
N SER A 63 -3.45 8.11 -1.24
CA SER A 63 -2.61 9.28 -0.96
C SER A 63 -1.99 9.21 0.44
N TYR A 64 -2.72 8.68 1.42
CA TYR A 64 -2.20 8.42 2.76
C TYR A 64 -1.03 7.44 2.69
N GLY A 65 -1.19 6.30 2.01
CA GLY A 65 -0.11 5.34 1.80
C GLY A 65 1.09 5.96 1.08
N PHE A 66 0.82 6.68 0.00
CA PHE A 66 1.82 7.36 -0.83
C PHE A 66 2.67 8.31 -0.01
N ILE A 67 2.07 9.20 0.78
CA ILE A 67 2.81 10.23 1.52
C ILE A 67 3.16 9.73 2.92
N VAL A 68 2.13 9.53 3.76
CA VAL A 68 2.30 9.42 5.20
C VAL A 68 3.01 8.11 5.54
N SER A 69 2.55 6.99 4.99
CA SER A 69 3.15 5.69 5.28
C SER A 69 4.59 5.60 4.77
N THR A 70 4.88 6.14 3.58
CA THR A 70 6.24 6.21 3.03
C THR A 70 7.15 7.09 3.88
N LEU A 71 6.69 8.28 4.31
CA LEU A 71 7.47 9.15 5.19
C LEU A 71 7.75 8.49 6.54
N VAL A 72 6.78 7.79 7.12
CA VAL A 72 6.97 7.03 8.36
C VAL A 72 8.03 5.94 8.17
N SER A 73 8.03 5.24 7.03
CA SER A 73 9.08 4.26 6.70
C SER A 73 10.47 4.90 6.65
N LEU A 74 10.64 5.97 5.88
CA LEU A 74 11.93 6.67 5.74
C LEU A 74 12.47 7.19 7.08
N ILE A 75 11.58 7.71 7.93
CA ILE A 75 11.94 8.13 9.29
C ILE A 75 12.33 6.92 10.15
N ALA A 76 11.62 5.79 10.03
CA ALA A 76 11.94 4.58 10.77
C ALA A 76 13.30 3.99 10.35
N GLU A 77 13.59 3.92 9.05
CA GLU A 77 14.88 3.45 8.53
C GLU A 77 16.05 4.25 9.10
N THR A 78 15.90 5.57 9.20
CA THR A 78 16.95 6.47 9.72
C THR A 78 17.02 6.48 11.25
N SER A 79 15.88 6.42 11.93
CA SER A 79 15.79 6.55 13.40
C SER A 79 16.12 5.26 14.15
N LEU A 80 15.83 4.11 13.56
CA LEU A 80 16.09 2.80 14.18
C LEU A 80 17.55 2.34 14.02
N GLY A 81 18.33 2.95 13.13
CA GLY A 81 19.74 2.63 12.93
C GLY A 81 19.96 1.14 12.65
N GLU A 82 20.79 0.48 13.46
CA GLU A 82 21.07 -0.96 13.30
C GLU A 82 19.84 -1.86 13.49
N LEU A 83 18.78 -1.37 14.15
CA LEU A 83 17.53 -2.12 14.35
C LEU A 83 16.62 -2.06 13.11
N ALA A 84 16.91 -1.19 12.13
CA ALA A 84 16.18 -1.06 10.86
C ALA A 84 16.45 -2.23 9.89
N GLU A 85 16.27 -3.47 10.35
CA GLU A 85 16.52 -4.64 9.51
C GLU A 85 15.45 -4.70 8.39
N PRO A 86 15.85 -4.68 7.09
CA PRO A 86 14.90 -4.51 5.99
C PRO A 86 13.97 -5.71 5.74
N VAL A 87 14.30 -6.89 6.25
CA VAL A 87 13.52 -8.11 6.03
C VAL A 87 12.50 -8.33 7.14
N MET A 88 12.79 -7.92 8.38
CA MET A 88 11.95 -8.22 9.54
C MET A 88 11.38 -6.97 10.19
N THR A 89 12.22 -6.01 10.60
CA THR A 89 11.77 -4.87 11.39
C THR A 89 11.02 -3.85 10.55
N ILE A 90 11.55 -3.49 9.38
CA ILE A 90 10.95 -2.48 8.52
C ILE A 90 9.55 -2.89 8.02
N PRO A 91 9.31 -4.12 7.53
CA PRO A 91 7.97 -4.57 7.14
C PRO A 91 6.91 -4.42 8.24
N VAL A 92 7.28 -4.65 9.50
CA VAL A 92 6.38 -4.46 10.65
C VAL A 92 5.95 -3.00 10.78
N VAL A 93 6.90 -2.08 10.69
CA VAL A 93 6.63 -0.63 10.78
C VAL A 93 5.79 -0.18 9.58
N GLU A 94 6.12 -0.63 8.39
CA GLU A 94 5.45 -0.24 7.15
C GLU A 94 4.00 -0.75 7.07
N GLU A 95 3.75 -2.01 7.40
CA GLU A 95 2.38 -2.55 7.41
C GLU A 95 1.52 -1.86 8.47
N LEU A 96 2.06 -1.55 9.65
CA LEU A 96 1.36 -0.74 10.65
C LEU A 96 1.07 0.67 10.12
N ALA A 97 2.07 1.34 9.55
CA ALA A 97 1.92 2.69 9.02
C ALA A 97 0.85 2.75 7.92
N LYS A 98 0.83 1.78 7.00
CA LYS A 98 -0.18 1.68 5.95
C LYS A 98 -1.58 1.39 6.50
N PHE A 99 -1.68 0.53 7.51
CA PHE A 99 -2.94 0.18 8.12
C PHE A 99 -3.64 1.36 8.81
N ILE A 100 -2.89 2.33 9.35
CA ILE A 100 -3.49 3.53 9.95
C ILE A 100 -4.41 4.26 8.95
N GLY A 101 -4.05 4.31 7.66
CA GLY A 101 -4.91 4.89 6.62
C GLY A 101 -6.27 4.17 6.50
N VAL A 102 -6.25 2.84 6.55
CA VAL A 102 -7.47 2.01 6.55
C VAL A 102 -8.28 2.23 7.82
N TYR A 103 -7.61 2.25 8.98
CA TYR A 103 -8.25 2.48 10.27
C TYR A 103 -8.97 3.83 10.32
N LEU A 104 -8.35 4.90 9.80
CA LEU A 104 -8.95 6.24 9.75
C LEU A 104 -10.24 6.27 8.91
N VAL A 105 -10.26 5.63 7.75
CA VAL A 105 -11.50 5.51 6.95
C VAL A 105 -12.54 4.65 7.66
N SER A 106 -12.12 3.59 8.35
CA SER A 106 -13.04 2.71 9.07
C SER A 106 -13.83 3.38 10.20
N MET A 107 -13.37 4.54 10.67
CA MET A 107 -14.11 5.36 11.63
C MET A 107 -15.41 5.93 11.04
N ARG A 108 -15.48 6.09 9.71
CA ARG A 108 -16.68 6.50 8.99
C ARG A 108 -17.50 5.27 8.61
N ARG A 109 -18.37 4.83 9.53
CA ARG A 109 -19.22 3.63 9.35
C ARG A 109 -20.18 3.67 8.15
N THR A 110 -20.45 4.85 7.59
CA THR A 110 -21.24 5.00 6.37
C THR A 110 -20.45 4.73 5.09
N VAL A 111 -19.13 4.55 5.22
CA VAL A 111 -18.18 4.29 4.13
C VAL A 111 -17.54 2.93 4.34
N PHE A 112 -17.19 2.57 5.57
CA PHE A 112 -16.68 1.24 5.91
C PHE A 112 -17.78 0.42 6.59
N ASN A 113 -18.52 -0.34 5.78
CA ASN A 113 -19.73 -1.05 6.13
C ASN A 113 -19.72 -2.55 5.75
N GLU A 114 -18.75 -3.03 4.95
CA GLU A 114 -18.61 -4.44 4.61
C GLU A 114 -17.16 -4.98 4.63
N LEU A 115 -17.01 -6.30 4.40
CA LEU A 115 -15.70 -6.95 4.45
C LEU A 115 -14.80 -6.55 3.28
N ASP A 116 -15.40 -6.30 2.12
CA ASP A 116 -14.69 -6.01 0.88
C ASP A 116 -14.01 -4.64 0.95
N ASP A 117 -14.56 -3.68 1.70
CA ASP A 117 -13.93 -2.38 2.03
C ASP A 117 -12.54 -2.55 2.63
N GLY A 118 -12.37 -3.55 3.51
CA GLY A 118 -11.08 -3.88 4.10
C GLY A 118 -10.04 -4.24 3.04
N ILE A 119 -10.44 -4.98 2.02
CA ILE A 119 -9.60 -5.35 0.89
C ILE A 119 -9.32 -4.11 0.02
N VAL A 120 -10.34 -3.35 -0.35
CA VAL A 120 -10.22 -2.18 -1.24
C VAL A 120 -9.34 -1.11 -0.62
N TYR A 121 -9.62 -0.69 0.62
CA TYR A 121 -8.84 0.34 1.30
C TYR A 121 -7.44 -0.14 1.72
N GLY A 122 -7.31 -1.41 2.12
CA GLY A 122 -6.01 -2.02 2.38
C GLY A 122 -5.12 -2.03 1.15
N ALA A 123 -5.66 -2.50 0.00
CA ALA A 123 -4.96 -2.46 -1.28
C ALA A 123 -4.61 -1.02 -1.67
N ALA A 124 -5.54 -0.06 -1.52
CA ALA A 124 -5.29 1.34 -1.85
C ALA A 124 -4.09 1.90 -1.08
N SER A 125 -4.03 1.68 0.25
CA SER A 125 -2.92 2.14 1.10
C SER A 125 -1.59 1.51 0.66
N GLY A 126 -1.58 0.19 0.43
CA GLY A 126 -0.40 -0.54 -0.04
C GLY A 126 0.09 -0.08 -1.41
N LEU A 127 -0.82 0.14 -2.35
CA LEU A 127 -0.51 0.64 -3.69
C LEU A 127 0.07 2.05 -3.64
N GLY A 128 -0.49 2.94 -2.80
CA GLY A 128 0.03 4.28 -2.61
C GLY A 128 1.48 4.26 -2.15
N PHE A 129 1.74 3.54 -1.06
CA PHE A 129 3.08 3.35 -0.50
C PHE A 129 4.07 2.84 -1.55
N ALA A 130 3.72 1.73 -2.21
CA ALA A 130 4.59 1.11 -3.21
C ALA A 130 4.86 2.00 -4.42
N THR A 131 3.90 2.87 -4.77
CA THR A 131 4.07 3.81 -5.88
C THR A 131 5.16 4.82 -5.55
N LEU A 132 5.11 5.47 -4.38
CA LEU A 132 6.14 6.45 -4.00
C LEU A 132 7.49 5.75 -3.80
N GLU A 133 7.50 4.57 -3.20
CA GLU A 133 8.73 3.81 -3.02
C GLU A 133 9.39 3.47 -4.37
N ALA A 134 8.63 2.94 -5.34
CA ALA A 134 9.15 2.66 -6.68
C ALA A 134 9.69 3.92 -7.38
N ILE A 135 9.03 5.06 -7.19
CA ILE A 135 9.52 6.37 -7.65
C ILE A 135 10.87 6.70 -7.00
N ILE A 136 10.96 6.66 -5.67
CA ILE A 136 12.20 6.99 -4.93
C ILE A 136 13.35 6.11 -5.42
N TYR A 137 13.15 4.80 -5.55
CA TYR A 137 14.18 3.89 -6.05
C TYR A 137 14.59 4.19 -7.49
N ALA A 138 13.65 4.54 -8.37
CA ALA A 138 13.97 4.86 -9.76
C ALA A 138 14.81 6.15 -9.89
N PHE A 139 14.69 7.09 -8.94
CA PHE A 139 15.47 8.33 -8.92
C PHE A 139 16.87 8.18 -8.33
N GLN A 140 17.20 7.04 -7.71
CA GLN A 140 18.54 6.76 -7.23
C GLN A 140 19.34 6.10 -8.38
N GLU A 141 20.30 6.80 -8.98
CA GLU A 141 21.22 6.18 -9.95
C GLU A 141 22.12 5.13 -9.28
N PRO A 142 22.40 3.95 -9.88
CA PRO A 142 21.98 3.44 -11.20
C PRO A 142 20.71 2.55 -11.18
N PHE A 143 19.81 2.75 -10.21
CA PHE A 143 18.72 1.82 -9.85
C PHE A 143 17.42 1.99 -10.65
N VAL A 144 17.44 2.68 -11.79
CA VAL A 144 16.28 2.87 -12.68
C VAL A 144 15.57 1.55 -13.00
N PHE A 145 16.32 0.53 -13.45
CA PHE A 145 15.76 -0.78 -13.79
C PHE A 145 15.13 -1.47 -12.57
N ILE A 146 15.70 -1.27 -11.38
CA ILE A 146 15.14 -1.80 -10.13
C ILE A 146 13.81 -1.11 -9.82
N GLY A 147 13.74 0.22 -9.93
CA GLY A 147 12.49 0.97 -9.74
C GLY A 147 11.37 0.49 -10.67
N LEU A 148 11.69 0.17 -11.93
CA LEU A 148 10.72 -0.39 -12.89
C LEU A 148 10.24 -1.79 -12.50
N LEU A 149 11.13 -2.68 -12.04
CA LEU A 149 10.74 -4.01 -11.56
C LEU A 149 9.90 -3.92 -10.28
N ARG A 150 10.22 -2.98 -9.38
CA ARG A 150 9.46 -2.72 -8.15
C ARG A 150 8.05 -2.22 -8.46
N ALA A 151 7.88 -1.35 -9.46
CA ALA A 151 6.58 -0.85 -9.90
C ALA A 151 5.63 -1.96 -10.38
N ILE A 152 6.16 -3.14 -10.75
CA ILE A 152 5.36 -4.31 -11.11
C ILE A 152 5.23 -5.24 -9.89
N SER A 153 6.35 -5.76 -9.37
CA SER A 153 6.35 -6.83 -8.37
C SER A 153 6.03 -6.31 -6.96
N SER A 154 6.85 -5.38 -6.45
CA SER A 154 6.70 -4.81 -5.11
C SER A 154 5.30 -4.22 -4.95
N THR A 155 4.82 -3.51 -5.97
CA THR A 155 3.47 -2.93 -5.96
C THR A 155 2.36 -3.96 -5.76
N LEU A 156 2.48 -5.15 -6.36
CA LEU A 156 1.51 -6.24 -6.15
C LEU A 156 1.56 -6.80 -4.73
N VAL A 157 2.76 -7.02 -4.16
CA VAL A 157 2.86 -7.57 -2.79
C VAL A 157 2.38 -6.58 -1.74
N HIS A 158 2.72 -5.29 -1.85
CA HIS A 158 2.23 -4.30 -0.87
C HIS A 158 0.71 -4.13 -0.96
N ALA A 159 0.15 -4.19 -2.16
CA ALA A 159 -1.30 -4.21 -2.33
C ALA A 159 -1.91 -5.44 -1.65
N ALA A 160 -1.33 -6.62 -1.87
CA ALA A 160 -1.81 -7.87 -1.30
C ALA A 160 -1.67 -7.92 0.23
N SER A 161 -0.50 -7.58 0.78
CA SER A 161 -0.23 -7.61 2.22
C SER A 161 -1.17 -6.66 2.98
N SER A 162 -1.28 -5.42 2.54
CA SER A 162 -2.12 -4.42 3.20
C SER A 162 -3.61 -4.70 2.99
N ALA A 163 -4.02 -5.29 1.87
CA ALA A 163 -5.39 -5.79 1.67
C ALA A 163 -5.74 -6.99 2.57
N VAL A 164 -4.81 -7.91 2.80
CA VAL A 164 -4.99 -9.00 3.79
C VAL A 164 -5.19 -8.40 5.17
N PHE A 165 -4.35 -7.46 5.58
CA PHE A 165 -4.50 -6.82 6.88
C PHE A 165 -5.86 -6.11 7.00
N GLY A 166 -6.24 -5.31 6.00
CA GLY A 166 -7.53 -4.63 5.98
C GLY A 166 -8.73 -5.58 6.02
N TYR A 167 -8.69 -6.69 5.27
CA TYR A 167 -9.73 -7.73 5.31
C TYR A 167 -9.91 -8.35 6.70
N PHE A 168 -8.81 -8.78 7.31
CA PHE A 168 -8.83 -9.41 8.62
C PHE A 168 -9.21 -8.42 9.74
N TYR A 169 -8.89 -7.13 9.57
CA TYR A 169 -9.43 -6.06 10.39
C TYR A 169 -10.94 -5.93 10.21
N ALA A 170 -11.47 -5.89 8.98
CA ALA A 170 -12.91 -5.87 8.72
C ALA A 170 -13.61 -7.07 9.38
N VAL A 171 -13.04 -8.28 9.30
CA VAL A 171 -13.53 -9.48 9.99
C VAL A 171 -13.57 -9.27 11.52
N SER A 172 -12.56 -8.64 12.11
CA SER A 172 -12.56 -8.32 13.54
C SER A 172 -13.68 -7.35 13.93
N VAL A 173 -14.00 -6.39 13.05
CA VAL A 173 -15.03 -5.37 13.27
C VAL A 173 -16.44 -5.93 13.12
N PHE A 174 -16.72 -6.61 12.00
CA PHE A 174 -18.06 -7.05 11.61
C PHE A 174 -18.43 -8.40 12.22
N TYR A 175 -17.49 -9.33 12.34
CA TYR A 175 -17.73 -10.65 12.96
C TYR A 175 -17.25 -10.73 14.42
N LYS A 176 -16.79 -9.62 15.01
CA LYS A 176 -16.34 -9.52 16.41
C LYS A 176 -15.23 -10.53 16.78
N ARG A 177 -14.47 -11.02 15.80
CA ARG A 177 -13.32 -11.91 16.00
C ARG A 177 -12.11 -11.11 16.44
N LYS A 178 -11.96 -10.92 17.77
CA LYS A 178 -10.96 -10.03 18.38
C LYS A 178 -9.53 -10.19 17.86
N TRP A 179 -9.09 -11.42 17.61
CA TRP A 179 -7.72 -11.73 17.17
C TRP A 179 -7.51 -11.64 15.66
N SER A 180 -8.58 -11.54 14.88
CA SER A 180 -8.51 -11.55 13.41
C SER A 180 -7.62 -10.43 12.88
N SER A 181 -7.69 -9.22 13.44
CA SER A 181 -6.82 -8.12 13.02
C SER A 181 -5.33 -8.40 13.26
N LEU A 182 -4.99 -9.10 14.36
CA LEU A 182 -3.61 -9.49 14.64
C LEU A 182 -3.14 -10.61 13.69
N GLU A 183 -4.01 -11.58 13.38
CA GLU A 183 -3.72 -12.62 12.38
C GLU A 183 -3.42 -11.97 11.01
N GLY A 184 -4.27 -11.04 10.57
CA GLY A 184 -4.07 -10.29 9.34
C GLY A 184 -2.77 -9.49 9.30
N PHE A 185 -2.45 -8.82 10.42
CA PHE A 185 -1.19 -8.10 10.56
C PHE A 185 0.02 -9.02 10.40
N LEU A 186 0.03 -10.15 11.11
CA LEU A 186 1.14 -11.10 11.06
C LEU A 186 1.30 -11.71 9.66
N VAL A 187 0.21 -12.01 8.97
CA VAL A 187 0.24 -12.50 7.58
C VAL A 187 0.77 -11.41 6.64
N ALA A 188 0.34 -10.16 6.80
CA ALA A 188 0.82 -9.04 6.00
C ALA A 188 2.33 -8.83 6.17
N CYS A 189 2.81 -8.78 7.42
CA CYS A 189 4.23 -8.70 7.74
C CYS A 189 4.99 -9.87 7.16
N PHE A 190 4.47 -11.10 7.26
CA PHE A 190 5.11 -12.28 6.69
C PHE A 190 5.23 -12.21 5.16
N LEU A 191 4.16 -11.86 4.44
CA LEU A 191 4.19 -11.73 2.97
C LEU A 191 5.22 -10.68 2.52
N HIS A 192 5.25 -9.55 3.21
CA HIS A 192 6.19 -8.48 2.93
C HIS A 192 7.64 -8.89 3.27
N SER A 193 7.87 -9.46 4.46
CA SER A 193 9.18 -9.98 4.88
C SER A 193 9.70 -11.03 3.90
N LEU A 194 8.81 -11.91 3.42
CA LEU A 194 9.14 -12.93 2.43
C LEU A 194 9.58 -12.28 1.10
N HIS A 195 8.86 -11.26 0.62
CA HIS A 195 9.27 -10.50 -0.57
C HIS A 195 10.67 -9.89 -0.39
N ASN A 196 10.91 -9.19 0.72
CA ASN A 196 12.21 -8.56 1.00
C ASN A 196 13.33 -9.60 1.13
N ALA A 197 13.06 -10.74 1.76
CA ALA A 197 14.01 -11.85 1.86
C ALA A 197 14.37 -12.41 0.48
N LEU A 198 13.37 -12.67 -0.37
CA LEU A 198 13.61 -13.22 -1.71
C LEU A 198 14.43 -12.24 -2.57
N ILE A 199 14.22 -10.93 -2.44
CA ILE A 199 15.06 -9.90 -3.08
C ILE A 199 16.49 -10.01 -2.54
N LYS A 200 16.66 -10.01 -1.21
CA LYS A 200 17.97 -10.07 -0.53
C LYS A 200 18.80 -11.28 -0.94
N PHE A 201 18.17 -12.43 -1.19
CA PHE A 201 18.83 -13.67 -1.62
C PHE A 201 18.95 -13.82 -3.14
N GLY A 202 18.60 -12.80 -3.93
CA GLY A 202 18.77 -12.81 -5.40
C GLY A 202 17.78 -13.71 -6.15
N LEU A 203 16.64 -14.05 -5.54
CA LEU A 203 15.62 -14.93 -6.12
C LEU A 203 14.55 -14.18 -6.93
N ALA A 204 14.90 -13.05 -7.54
CA ALA A 204 13.98 -12.09 -8.15
C ALA A 204 13.01 -12.70 -9.20
N LEU A 205 13.43 -13.72 -9.94
CA LEU A 205 12.58 -14.39 -10.94
C LEU A 205 11.40 -15.17 -10.34
N LEU A 206 11.54 -15.64 -9.09
CA LEU A 206 10.46 -16.32 -8.36
C LEU A 206 9.47 -15.35 -7.72
N ILE A 207 9.88 -14.09 -7.52
CA ILE A 207 9.11 -13.10 -6.77
C ILE A 207 7.88 -12.65 -7.55
N ILE A 208 8.03 -12.31 -8.82
CA ILE A 208 6.94 -11.81 -9.68
C ILE A 208 5.72 -12.76 -9.69
N PRO A 209 5.85 -14.08 -9.97
CA PRO A 209 4.70 -14.97 -9.95
C PRO A 209 4.10 -15.15 -8.55
N LEU A 210 4.91 -15.08 -7.48
CA LEU A 210 4.43 -15.16 -6.10
C LEU A 210 3.61 -13.92 -5.70
N ASP A 211 4.13 -12.72 -5.98
CA ASP A 211 3.45 -11.45 -5.71
C ASP A 211 2.13 -11.37 -6.50
N MET A 212 2.17 -11.78 -7.76
CA MET A 212 0.97 -11.84 -8.61
C MET A 212 -0.03 -12.86 -8.08
N ALA A 213 0.41 -14.03 -7.62
CA ALA A 213 -0.48 -15.01 -7.01
C ALA A 213 -1.12 -14.48 -5.72
N ALA A 214 -0.34 -13.85 -4.84
CA ALA A 214 -0.83 -13.23 -3.62
C ALA A 214 -1.89 -12.16 -3.92
N PHE A 215 -1.60 -11.25 -4.85
CA PHE A 215 -2.54 -10.22 -5.28
C PHE A 215 -3.83 -10.81 -5.86
N ILE A 216 -3.73 -11.78 -6.78
CA ILE A 216 -4.90 -12.42 -7.40
C ILE A 216 -5.74 -13.15 -6.34
N ILE A 217 -5.13 -13.87 -5.40
CA ILE A 217 -5.84 -14.59 -4.33
C ILE A 217 -6.68 -13.63 -3.50
N VAL A 218 -6.13 -12.46 -3.15
CA VAL A 218 -6.82 -11.45 -2.34
C VAL A 218 -7.92 -10.77 -3.15
N VAL A 219 -7.62 -10.31 -4.36
CA VAL A 219 -8.59 -9.58 -5.21
C VAL A 219 -9.71 -10.49 -5.72
N ARG A 220 -9.51 -11.81 -5.79
CA ARG A 220 -10.60 -12.78 -6.07
C ARG A 220 -11.64 -12.89 -4.96
N LYS A 221 -11.35 -12.42 -3.75
CA LYS A 221 -12.32 -12.41 -2.65
C LYS A 221 -13.37 -11.31 -2.78
N LEU A 222 -13.05 -10.23 -3.51
CA LEU A 222 -14.00 -9.17 -3.83
C LEU A 222 -15.16 -9.70 -4.68
N LYS A 223 -16.38 -9.31 -4.31
CA LYS A 223 -17.61 -9.76 -4.97
C LYS A 223 -18.16 -8.76 -5.98
#